data_AF-A0A358HP14-F1
#
_entry.id   AF-A0A358HP14-F1
#
_cell.length_a   1.000
_cell.length_b   1.000
_cell.length_c   1.000
_cell.angle_alpha   90.00
_cell.angle_beta   90.00
_cell.angle_gamma   90.00
#
_symmetry.space_group_name_H-M   'P 1'
#
loop_
_entity.id
_entity.type
_entity.pdbx_description
1 polymer ?
#
loop_
_entity_poly.entity_id
_entity_poly.type
_entity_poly.pdbx_seq_one_letter_code
_entity_poly.pdbx_strand_id
1 'polypeptide(L)' 'MFEILTTDQMYDADRKTIDGGIPGDVLMENAGRTVFEEIIRHWSPRSVSVLCGPGNNGGDG' A
#
# COMPACT_ATOMS: atom_id res chain seq x y z
N MET A 1 0.60 -13.48 16.53
CA MET A 1 1.82 -12.80 16.06
C MET A 1 1.78 -12.84 14.55
N PHE A 2 1.92 -11.70 13.88
CA PHE A 2 2.03 -11.67 12.43
C PHE A 2 3.48 -11.96 12.04
N GLU A 3 3.67 -12.77 11.00
CA GLU A 3 4.99 -13.02 10.42
C GLU A 3 5.48 -11.74 9.70
N ILE A 4 6.75 -11.39 9.87
CA ILE A 4 7.38 -10.29 9.14
C ILE A 4 8.06 -10.88 7.91
N LEU A 5 7.54 -10.52 6.73
CA LEU A 5 8.07 -10.98 5.45
C LEU A 5 9.36 -10.23 5.10
N THR A 6 10.31 -10.94 4.53
CA THR A 6 11.42 -10.34 3.78
C THR A 6 10.90 -9.65 2.51
N THR A 7 11.71 -8.79 1.90
CA THR A 7 11.37 -8.12 0.64
C THR A 7 11.01 -9.11 -0.48
N ASP A 8 11.78 -10.17 -0.65
CA ASP A 8 11.52 -11.19 -1.67
C ASP A 8 10.20 -11.94 -1.40
N GLN A 9 9.89 -12.21 -0.13
CA GLN A 9 8.62 -12.82 0.26
C GLN A 9 7.43 -11.89 0.00
N MET A 10 7.59 -10.57 0.18
CA MET A 10 6.53 -9.61 -0.14
C MET A 10 6.27 -9.53 -1.66
N TYR A 11 7.33 -9.48 -2.47
CA TYR A 11 7.18 -9.54 -3.93
C TYR A 11 6.49 -10.83 -4.40
N ASP A 12 6.83 -11.96 -3.79
CA ASP A 12 6.17 -13.24 -4.11
C ASP A 12 4.70 -13.26 -3.68
N ALA A 13 4.35 -12.62 -2.56
CA ALA A 13 2.98 -12.48 -2.11
C ALA A 13 2.13 -11.63 -3.07
N ASP A 14 2.64 -10.47 -3.50
CA ASP A 14 1.98 -9.61 -4.48
C ASP A 14 1.77 -10.36 -5.80
N ARG A 15 2.83 -11.01 -6.30
CA ARG A 15 2.77 -11.81 -7.53
C ARG A 15 1.73 -12.91 -7.44
N LYS A 16 1.70 -13.69 -6.36
CA LYS A 16 0.70 -14.76 -6.16
C LYS A 16 -0.72 -14.22 -6.11
N THR A 17 -0.91 -13.04 -5.52
CA THR A 17 -2.23 -12.39 -5.44
C THR A 17 -2.70 -11.94 -6.82
N ILE A 18 -1.79 -11.41 -7.63
CA ILE A 18 -2.05 -11.03 -9.03
C ILE A 18 -2.31 -12.25 -9.91
N ASP A 19 -1.48 -13.28 -9.80
CA ASP A 19 -1.66 -14.57 -10.49
C ASP A 19 -3.00 -15.24 -10.09
N GLY A 20 -3.49 -14.97 -8.88
CA GLY A 20 -4.79 -15.38 -8.36
C GLY A 20 -5.98 -14.59 -8.92
N GLY A 21 -5.74 -13.59 -9.75
CA GLY A 21 -6.77 -12.83 -10.47
C GLY A 21 -7.13 -11.47 -9.87
N ILE A 22 -6.43 -11.00 -8.83
CA ILE A 22 -6.62 -9.65 -8.29
C ILE A 22 -5.68 -8.69 -9.05
N PRO A 23 -6.20 -7.70 -9.78
CA PRO A 23 -5.36 -6.75 -10.49
C PRO A 23 -4.42 -5.95 -9.56
N GLY A 24 -3.21 -5.62 -10.03
CA GLY A 24 -2.21 -4.92 -9.23
C GLY A 24 -2.61 -3.50 -8.81
N ASP A 25 -3.42 -2.82 -9.61
CA ASP A 25 -4.02 -1.52 -9.28
C ASP A 25 -5.03 -1.62 -8.13
N VAL A 26 -5.75 -2.75 -7.99
CA VAL A 26 -6.62 -3.01 -6.84
C VAL A 26 -5.79 -3.19 -5.56
N LEU A 27 -4.62 -3.83 -5.62
CA LEU A 27 -3.71 -3.93 -4.48
C LEU A 27 -3.23 -2.55 -4.03
N MET A 28 -2.82 -1.70 -4.99
CA MET A 28 -2.36 -0.33 -4.76
C MET A 28 -3.47 0.55 -4.17
N GLU A 29 -4.68 0.52 -4.72
CA GLU A 29 -5.85 1.24 -4.20
C GLU A 29 -6.16 0.85 -2.75
N ASN A 30 -6.05 -0.43 -2.41
CA ASN A 30 -6.24 -0.89 -1.04
C ASN A 30 -5.12 -0.38 -0.11
N ALA A 31 -3.87 -0.39 -0.55
CA ALA A 31 -2.75 0.12 0.23
C ALA A 31 -2.91 1.62 0.55
N GLY A 32 -3.17 2.44 -0.48
CA GLY A 32 -3.39 3.88 -0.33
C GLY A 32 -4.59 4.21 0.57
N ARG A 33 -5.69 3.45 0.44
CA ARG A 33 -6.86 3.57 1.33
C ARG A 33 -6.50 3.32 2.79
N THR A 34 -5.78 2.25 3.09
CA THR A 34 -5.37 1.95 4.48
C THR A 34 -4.43 3.02 5.03
N VAL A 35 -3.52 3.57 4.20
CA VAL A 35 -2.68 4.71 4.60
C VAL A 35 -3.55 5.92 4.95
N PHE A 36 -4.53 6.26 4.10
CA PHE A 36 -5.46 7.36 4.36
C PHE A 36 -6.28 7.16 5.64
N GLU A 37 -6.82 5.96 5.85
CA GLU A 37 -7.59 5.60 7.05
C GLU A 37 -6.77 5.79 8.33
N GLU A 38 -5.50 5.39 8.32
CA GLU A 38 -4.61 5.58 9.46
C GLU A 38 -4.22 7.04 9.67
N ILE A 39 -4.08 7.84 8.60
CA ILE A 39 -3.84 9.29 8.71
C ILE A 39 -5.02 9.98 9.41
N ILE A 40 -6.26 9.75 8.95
CA ILE A 40 -7.44 10.41 9.53
C ILE A 40 -7.73 9.93 10.96
N ARG A 41 -7.26 8.72 11.33
CA ARG A 41 -7.36 8.19 12.68
C ARG A 41 -6.43 8.90 13.67
N HIS A 42 -5.25 9.30 13.21
CA HIS A 42 -4.21 9.85 14.08
C HIS A 42 -4.14 11.39 14.08
N TRP A 43 -4.73 12.05 13.08
CA TRP A 43 -4.55 13.49 12.88
C TRP A 43 -5.88 14.21 12.65
N SER A 44 -6.05 15.37 13.30
CA SER A 44 -7.14 16.29 12.95
C SER A 44 -6.92 16.93 11.57
N PRO A 45 -7.98 17.36 10.86
CA PRO A 45 -7.87 17.97 9.54
C PRO A 45 -6.87 19.12 9.50
N ARG A 46 -5.94 19.06 8.54
CA ARG A 46 -4.84 20.01 8.34
C ARG A 46 -4.31 19.87 6.92
N SER A 47 -3.50 20.83 6.48
CA SER A 47 -2.78 20.70 5.21
C SER A 47 -1.85 19.49 5.26
N VAL A 48 -1.89 18.68 4.20
CA VAL A 48 -1.05 17.49 4.02
C VAL A 48 -0.27 17.65 2.72
N SER A 49 0.98 17.21 2.72
CA SER A 49 1.79 17.06 1.51
C SER A 49 2.10 15.58 1.32
N VAL A 50 1.81 15.06 0.13
CA VAL A 50 2.15 13.69 -0.27
C VAL A 50 3.34 13.77 -1.24
N LEU A 51 4.40 13.01 -0.95
CA LEU A 51 5.63 12.98 -1.74
C LEU A 51 5.72 11.65 -2.49
N CYS A 52 5.23 11.62 -3.72
CA CYS A 52 5.16 10.41 -4.53
C CYS A 52 6.48 10.16 -5.27
N GLY A 53 7.10 9.01 -5.04
CA GLY A 53 8.25 8.53 -5.82
C GLY A 53 7.83 7.94 -7.18
N PRO A 54 8.78 7.54 -8.04
CA PRO A 54 8.46 6.98 -9.37
C PRO A 54 8.05 5.50 -9.37
N GLY A 55 8.00 4.83 -8.21
CA GLY A 55 7.68 3.41 -8.07
C GLY A 55 6.30 3.16 -7.45
N ASN A 56 6.00 1.90 -7.13
CA ASN A 56 4.69 1.48 -6.61
C ASN A 56 4.27 2.24 -5.34
N ASN A 57 5.19 2.46 -4.40
CA ASN A 57 4.91 3.26 -3.20
C ASN A 57 4.51 4.71 -3.51
N GLY A 58 4.92 5.24 -4.66
CA GLY A 58 4.46 6.55 -5.12
C GLY A 58 3.05 6.52 -5.71
N GLY A 59 2.58 5.37 -6.17
CA GLY A 59 1.19 5.16 -6.57
C GLY A 59 0.24 4.92 -5.39
N ASP A 60 0.76 4.43 -4.26
CA ASP A 60 -0.01 4.29 -3.02
C ASP A 60 -0.35 5.64 -2.36
N GLY A 61 0.54 6.63 -2.52
CA GLY A 61 0.39 7.97 -1.94
C GLY A 61 -0.43 8.91 -2.82
#